data_AF-A0A813E171-F1
#
_entry.id   AF-A0A813E171-F1
#
_cell.length_a   1.000
_cell.length_b   1.000
_cell.length_c   1.000
_cell.angle_alpha   90.00
_cell.angle_beta   90.00
_cell.angle_gamma   90.00
#
_symmetry.space_group_name_H-M   'P 1'
#
loop_
_entity.id
_entity.type
_entity.pdbx_description
1 polymer ?
#
loop_
_entity_poly.entity_id
_entity_poly.type
_entity_poly.pdbx_seq_one_letter_code
_entity_poly.pdbx_strand_id
1 'polypeptide(L)'
;MVELKHAMCRCGEIPSFGVPGGKLVCCSKCKGPDMVDLRHPTCRCGKRSSFGVPGGKALCCSKCKDLGMVDLWHATCRCGKGSSFGVPGGKPVCCAKCKGPGMVIQNNTLCRCGKIPSFGVPGGKAVCCATCKAFGMVDLRHAM
;
A
#
# COMPACT_ATOMS: atom_id res chain seq x y z
N MET A 1 -19.83 -15.16 10.80
CA MET A 1 -18.73 -15.59 9.90
C MET A 1 -19.33 -15.67 8.51
N VAL A 2 -18.99 -14.77 7.59
CA VAL A 2 -19.55 -14.84 6.22
C VAL A 2 -18.72 -15.85 5.44
N GLU A 3 -19.28 -17.03 5.18
CA GLU A 3 -18.70 -18.00 4.24
C GLU A 3 -18.64 -17.38 2.84
N LEU A 4 -17.48 -16.85 2.48
CA LEU A 4 -17.16 -16.50 1.09
C LEU A 4 -17.01 -17.80 0.31
N LYS A 5 -18.10 -18.25 -0.33
CA LYS A 5 -18.06 -19.32 -1.35
C LYS A 5 -17.21 -18.83 -2.51
N HIS A 6 -15.92 -19.19 -2.51
CA HIS A 6 -15.04 -18.92 -3.63
C HIS A 6 -15.52 -19.74 -4.83
N ALA A 7 -15.70 -19.07 -5.97
CA ALA A 7 -15.88 -19.79 -7.24
C ALA A 7 -14.64 -20.67 -7.44
N MET A 8 -14.84 -21.99 -7.53
CA MET A 8 -13.74 -22.95 -7.64
C MET A 8 -13.36 -23.16 -9.11
N CYS A 9 -12.08 -23.45 -9.37
CA CYS A 9 -11.67 -23.93 -10.68
C CYS A 9 -12.34 -25.28 -10.97
N ARG A 10 -12.51 -25.63 -12.26
CA ARG A 10 -13.04 -26.94 -12.68
C ARG A 10 -12.31 -28.15 -12.10
N CYS A 11 -11.05 -27.99 -11.70
CA CYS A 11 -10.22 -29.04 -11.09
C CYS A 11 -10.26 -29.03 -9.55
N GLY A 12 -11.14 -28.25 -8.92
CA GLY A 12 -11.28 -28.18 -7.46
C GLY A 12 -10.22 -27.35 -6.74
N GLU A 13 -9.32 -26.66 -7.46
CA GLU A 13 -8.36 -25.72 -6.85
C GLU A 13 -8.92 -24.29 -6.78
N ILE A 14 -8.43 -23.49 -5.83
CA ILE A 14 -8.78 -22.06 -5.74
C ILE A 14 -8.23 -21.34 -6.97
N PRO A 15 -9.05 -20.60 -7.73
CA PRO A 15 -8.57 -19.92 -8.92
C PRO A 15 -7.61 -18.77 -8.58
N SER A 16 -6.54 -18.67 -9.34
CA SER A 16 -5.54 -17.58 -9.29
C SER A 16 -5.37 -16.88 -10.64
N PHE A 17 -5.80 -17.50 -11.75
CA PHE A 17 -5.57 -17.03 -13.11
C PHE A 17 -6.85 -16.53 -13.78
N GLY A 18 -6.67 -15.60 -14.72
CA GLY A 18 -7.74 -15.11 -15.59
C GLY A 18 -7.21 -14.15 -16.65
N VAL A 19 -8.12 -13.58 -17.44
CA VAL A 19 -7.77 -12.53 -18.41
C VAL A 19 -7.35 -11.24 -17.69
N PRO A 20 -6.40 -10.46 -18.24
CA PRO A 20 -6.00 -9.18 -17.67
C PRO A 20 -7.21 -8.27 -17.36
N GLY A 21 -7.31 -7.77 -16.12
CA GLY A 21 -8.43 -6.93 -15.67
C GLY A 21 -9.74 -7.68 -15.37
N GLY A 22 -9.80 -8.99 -15.63
CA GLY A 22 -10.97 -9.82 -15.39
C GLY A 22 -11.06 -10.41 -13.97
N LYS A 23 -11.98 -11.38 -13.82
CA LYS A 23 -12.15 -12.18 -12.60
C LYS A 23 -11.19 -13.38 -12.59
N LEU A 24 -10.95 -13.92 -11.40
CA LEU A 24 -10.25 -15.19 -11.20
C LEU A 24 -11.16 -16.32 -11.72
N VAL A 25 -10.71 -17.09 -12.72
CA VAL A 25 -11.53 -18.11 -13.38
C VAL A 25 -10.93 -19.52 -13.31
N CYS A 26 -9.61 -19.65 -13.17
CA CYS A 26 -8.97 -20.96 -13.12
C CYS A 26 -7.69 -20.97 -12.28
N CYS A 27 -7.15 -22.16 -11.99
CA CYS A 27 -5.85 -22.32 -11.34
C CYS A 27 -4.71 -22.33 -12.38
N SER A 28 -3.46 -22.34 -11.90
CA SER A 28 -2.26 -22.38 -12.75
C SER A 28 -2.24 -23.55 -13.73
N LYS A 29 -2.77 -24.71 -13.32
CA LYS A 29 -2.82 -25.93 -14.12
C LYS A 29 -3.89 -25.90 -15.23
N CYS A 30 -4.91 -25.05 -15.06
CA CYS A 30 -6.04 -24.96 -15.99
C CYS A 30 -6.01 -23.69 -16.86
N LYS A 31 -4.94 -22.89 -16.77
CA LYS A 31 -4.84 -21.60 -17.46
C LYS A 31 -4.65 -21.75 -18.98
N GLY A 32 -5.29 -20.88 -19.75
CA GLY A 32 -4.98 -20.68 -21.17
C GLY A 32 -3.71 -19.85 -21.40
N PRO A 33 -3.22 -19.76 -22.65
CA PRO A 33 -2.01 -18.98 -22.98
C PRO A 33 -2.15 -17.49 -22.64
N ASP A 34 -3.34 -16.90 -22.83
CA ASP A 34 -3.59 -15.47 -22.59
C ASP A 34 -3.92 -15.13 -21.13
N MET A 35 -3.96 -16.15 -20.25
CA MET A 35 -4.32 -15.95 -18.84
C MET A 35 -3.10 -15.67 -17.97
N VAL A 36 -3.24 -14.66 -17.13
CA VAL A 36 -2.22 -14.19 -16.19
C VAL A 36 -2.62 -14.49 -14.75
N ASP A 37 -1.64 -14.59 -13.86
CA ASP A 37 -1.91 -14.68 -12.43
C ASP A 37 -2.48 -13.34 -11.95
N LEU A 38 -3.76 -13.35 -11.56
CA LEU A 38 -4.46 -12.18 -11.05
C LEU A 38 -4.44 -12.13 -9.51
N ARG A 39 -3.92 -13.16 -8.84
CA ARG A 39 -3.76 -13.22 -7.39
C ARG A 39 -2.39 -12.69 -6.97
N HIS A 40 -1.35 -13.06 -7.72
CA HIS A 40 0.02 -12.61 -7.56
C HIS A 40 0.55 -12.04 -8.87
N PRO A 41 0.02 -10.88 -9.32
CA PRO A 41 0.36 -10.35 -10.63
C PRO A 41 1.85 -10.01 -10.73
N THR A 42 2.48 -10.65 -11.71
CA THR A 42 3.85 -10.40 -12.15
C THR A 42 3.82 -9.73 -13.51
N CYS A 43 4.71 -8.77 -13.70
CA CYS A 43 4.90 -8.06 -14.94
C CYS A 43 5.56 -9.01 -15.95
N ARG A 44 5.35 -8.78 -17.24
CA ARG A 44 6.05 -9.49 -18.34
C ARG A 44 7.58 -9.53 -18.20
N CYS A 45 8.17 -8.56 -17.50
CA CYS A 45 9.61 -8.50 -17.22
C CYS A 45 10.03 -9.24 -15.93
N GLY A 46 9.14 -10.05 -15.34
CA GLY A 46 9.38 -10.82 -14.11
C GLY A 46 9.27 -10.03 -12.80
N LYS A 47 9.12 -8.70 -12.86
CA LYS A 47 8.97 -7.85 -11.67
C LYS A 47 7.57 -7.92 -11.09
N ARG A 48 7.44 -7.73 -9.79
CA ARG A 48 6.15 -7.60 -9.10
C ARG A 48 5.35 -6.42 -9.70
N SER A 49 4.11 -6.68 -10.10
CA SER A 49 3.25 -5.66 -10.74
C SER A 49 2.67 -4.71 -9.70
N SER A 50 2.83 -3.40 -9.89
CA SER A 50 2.22 -2.37 -9.03
C SER A 50 1.37 -1.35 -9.81
N PHE A 51 1.44 -1.35 -11.15
CA PHE A 51 0.74 -0.42 -12.02
C PHE A 51 -0.41 -1.11 -12.77
N GLY A 52 -1.52 -0.41 -12.94
CA GLY A 52 -2.68 -0.88 -13.69
C GLY A 52 -3.70 0.22 -13.94
N VAL A 53 -4.86 -0.16 -14.49
CA VAL A 53 -5.99 0.76 -14.71
C VAL A 53 -6.58 1.17 -13.35
N PRO A 54 -6.98 2.45 -13.15
CA PRO A 54 -7.65 2.89 -11.93
C PRO A 54 -8.85 1.99 -11.56
N GLY A 55 -8.89 1.51 -10.32
CA GLY A 55 -9.94 0.58 -9.83
C GLY A 55 -9.77 -0.89 -10.27
N GLY A 56 -8.78 -1.19 -11.10
CA GLY A 56 -8.46 -2.55 -11.54
C GLY A 56 -7.40 -3.25 -10.67
N LYS A 57 -6.82 -4.32 -11.22
CA LYS A 57 -5.66 -5.01 -10.64
C LYS A 57 -4.36 -4.45 -11.22
N ALA A 58 -3.27 -4.54 -10.46
CA ALA A 58 -1.94 -4.26 -10.98
C ALA A 58 -1.56 -5.33 -12.01
N LEU A 59 -1.07 -4.92 -13.18
CA LEU A 59 -0.75 -5.79 -14.32
C LEU A 59 0.72 -5.67 -14.73
N CYS A 60 1.38 -4.55 -14.43
CA CYS A 60 2.76 -4.30 -14.82
C CYS A 60 3.56 -3.57 -13.74
N CYS A 61 4.88 -3.50 -13.92
CA CYS A 61 5.74 -2.65 -13.09
C CYS A 61 5.85 -1.23 -13.67
N SER A 62 6.39 -0.30 -12.89
CA SER A 62 6.57 1.11 -13.29
C SER A 62 7.29 1.31 -14.62
N LYS A 63 8.21 0.40 -14.99
CA LYS A 63 8.99 0.47 -16.23
C LYS A 63 8.27 -0.08 -17.46
N CYS A 64 7.20 -0.86 -17.26
CA CYS A 64 6.49 -1.56 -18.32
C CYS A 64 5.04 -1.09 -18.46
N LYS A 65 4.68 0.01 -17.80
CA LYS A 65 3.34 0.57 -17.79
C LYS A 65 3.02 1.32 -19.08
N ASP A 66 1.76 1.27 -19.48
CA ASP A 66 1.25 2.08 -20.59
C ASP A 66 0.72 3.43 -20.09
N LEU A 67 0.44 4.34 -21.03
CA LEU A 67 -0.22 5.63 -20.76
C LEU A 67 -1.57 5.39 -20.06
N GLY A 68 -1.85 6.19 -19.02
CA GLY A 68 -3.07 6.07 -18.22
C GLY A 68 -3.01 5.05 -17.08
N MET A 69 -1.98 4.19 -17.01
CA MET A 69 -1.80 3.29 -15.86
C MET A 69 -1.25 4.03 -14.64
N VAL A 70 -1.87 3.76 -13.48
CA VAL A 70 -1.56 4.36 -12.18
C VAL A 70 -0.97 3.32 -11.24
N ASP A 71 -0.22 3.78 -10.23
CA ASP A 71 0.24 2.91 -9.14
C ASP A 71 -0.97 2.55 -8.27
N LEU A 72 -1.28 1.26 -8.16
CA LEU A 72 -2.44 0.76 -7.43
C LEU A 72 -2.09 0.37 -6.00
N TRP A 73 -0.81 0.39 -5.63
CA TRP A 73 -0.34 -0.03 -4.31
C TRP A 73 0.11 1.15 -3.46
N HIS A 74 0.71 2.14 -4.11
CA HIS A 74 1.17 3.34 -3.46
C HIS A 74 0.22 4.49 -3.73
N ALA A 75 -0.34 5.05 -2.65
CA ALA A 75 -1.14 6.25 -2.75
C ALA A 75 -0.34 7.35 -3.45
N THR A 76 -0.91 7.92 -4.50
CA THR A 76 -0.28 8.94 -5.31
C THR A 76 -0.99 10.27 -5.11
N CYS A 77 -0.21 11.35 -5.00
CA CYS A 77 -0.71 12.71 -4.89
C CYS A 77 -1.19 13.16 -6.27
N ARG A 78 -2.11 14.14 -6.33
CA ARG A 78 -2.55 14.80 -7.57
C ARG A 78 -1.42 15.32 -8.46
N CYS A 79 -0.24 15.59 -7.90
CA CYS A 79 0.94 16.03 -8.64
C CYS A 79 1.84 14.87 -9.14
N GLY A 80 1.38 13.63 -9.04
CA GLY A 80 2.09 12.43 -9.48
C GLY A 80 3.17 11.91 -8.51
N LYS A 81 3.43 12.60 -7.39
CA LYS A 81 4.38 12.15 -6.36
C LYS A 81 3.72 11.19 -5.37
N GLY A 82 4.52 10.31 -4.74
CA GLY A 82 4.03 9.47 -3.65
C GLY A 82 3.41 10.29 -2.52
N SER A 83 2.24 9.85 -2.06
CA SER A 83 1.54 10.45 -0.94
C SER A 83 2.10 9.95 0.38
N SER A 84 2.36 10.87 1.29
CA SER A 84 2.82 10.58 2.65
C SER A 84 2.12 11.44 3.71
N PHE A 85 1.28 12.39 3.30
CA PHE A 85 0.56 13.29 4.19
C PHE A 85 -0.95 13.10 4.03
N GLY A 86 -1.67 13.25 5.15
CA GLY A 86 -3.12 13.15 5.20
C GLY A 86 -3.66 13.68 6.53
N VAL A 87 -4.97 13.57 6.73
CA VAL A 87 -5.60 13.90 8.01
C VAL A 87 -5.11 12.96 9.13
N PRO A 88 -4.97 13.41 10.38
CA PRO A 88 -4.55 12.54 11.49
C PRO A 88 -5.37 11.24 11.56
N GLY A 89 -4.71 10.08 11.56
CA GLY A 89 -5.35 8.76 11.57
C GLY A 89 -5.93 8.28 10.23
N GLY A 90 -5.86 9.11 9.18
CA GLY A 90 -6.34 8.76 7.84
C GLY A 90 -5.26 8.15 6.94
N LYS A 91 -5.65 7.83 5.69
CA LYS A 91 -4.71 7.39 4.65
C LYS A 91 -3.90 8.58 4.11
N PRO A 92 -2.66 8.36 3.64
CA PRO A 92 -1.92 9.40 2.93
C PRO A 92 -2.61 9.72 1.58
N VAL A 93 -2.86 10.99 1.33
CA VAL A 93 -3.57 11.49 0.13
C VAL A 93 -2.75 12.50 -0.68
N CYS A 94 -1.70 13.08 -0.09
CA CYS A 94 -0.86 14.07 -0.76
C CYS A 94 0.61 13.96 -0.38
N CYS A 95 1.48 14.58 -1.17
CA CYS A 95 2.90 14.70 -0.86
C CYS A 95 3.18 15.93 0.01
N ALA A 96 4.39 16.03 0.57
CA ALA A 96 4.80 17.15 1.43
C ALA A 96 4.58 18.54 0.82
N LYS A 97 4.75 18.66 -0.52
CA LYS A 97 4.57 19.93 -1.25
C LYS A 97 3.10 20.29 -1.51
N CYS A 98 2.20 19.32 -1.45
CA CYS A 98 0.78 19.52 -1.74
C CYS A 98 -0.11 19.40 -0.50
N LYS A 99 0.48 19.25 0.68
CA LYS A 99 -0.27 19.13 1.93
C LYS A 99 -0.95 20.45 2.27
N GLY A 100 -2.19 20.36 2.76
CA GLY A 100 -2.91 21.50 3.33
C GLY A 100 -2.60 21.72 4.81
N PRO A 101 -3.10 22.82 5.40
CA PRO A 101 -3.10 23.03 6.84
C PRO A 101 -3.72 21.83 7.59
N GLY A 102 -3.18 21.48 8.75
CA GLY A 102 -3.66 20.37 9.57
C GLY A 102 -3.29 18.97 9.10
N MET A 103 -2.71 18.80 7.90
CA MET A 103 -2.25 17.49 7.43
C MET A 103 -0.91 17.09 8.07
N VAL A 104 -0.85 15.85 8.55
CA VAL A 104 0.30 15.25 9.22
C VAL A 104 0.90 14.13 8.36
N ILE A 105 2.16 13.80 8.63
CA ILE A 105 2.81 12.66 7.99
C ILE A 105 2.16 11.36 8.47
N GLN A 106 1.78 10.50 7.53
CA GLN A 106 1.24 9.16 7.80
C GLN A 106 2.38 8.16 7.73
N ASN A 107 3.23 8.17 8.76
CA ASN A 107 4.36 7.27 8.86
C ASN A 107 4.48 6.73 10.29
N ASN A 108 4.57 5.41 10.42
CA ASN A 108 4.66 4.71 11.69
C ASN A 108 6.05 4.84 12.36
N THR A 109 7.07 5.34 11.65
CA THR A 109 8.43 5.50 12.17
C THR A 109 8.79 6.94 12.51
N LEU A 110 7.97 7.91 12.10
CA LEU A 110 8.19 9.34 12.34
C LEU A 110 7.12 9.90 13.26
N CYS A 111 7.47 10.91 14.05
CA CYS A 111 6.48 11.67 14.79
C CYS A 111 5.53 12.38 13.80
N ARG A 112 4.29 12.67 14.22
CA ARG A 112 3.29 13.41 13.42
C ARG A 112 3.79 14.72 12.80
N CYS A 113 4.81 15.35 13.39
CA CYS A 113 5.44 16.56 12.87
C CYS A 113 6.58 16.32 11.86
N GLY A 114 6.90 15.06 11.55
CA GLY A 114 7.97 14.64 10.64
C GLY A 114 9.34 14.44 11.29
N LYS A 115 9.50 14.77 12.58
CA LYS A 115 10.77 14.55 13.31
C LYS A 115 10.92 13.10 13.75
N ILE A 116 12.17 12.64 13.89
CA ILE A 116 12.46 11.29 14.38
C ILE A 116 12.02 11.20 15.86
N PRO A 117 11.20 10.22 16.26
CA PRO A 117 10.65 10.17 17.60
C PRO A 117 11.68 9.66 18.62
N SER A 118 11.76 10.31 19.77
CA SER A 118 12.57 9.89 20.92
C SER A 118 11.74 9.71 22.20
N PHE A 119 10.52 10.23 22.24
CA PHE A 119 9.64 10.18 23.40
C PHE A 119 8.53 9.14 23.22
N GLY A 120 8.21 8.43 24.31
CA GLY A 120 7.11 7.47 24.35
C GLY A 120 6.74 7.09 25.79
N VAL A 121 5.85 6.13 25.94
CA VAL A 121 5.51 5.56 27.26
C VAL A 121 6.65 4.64 27.74
N PRO A 122 6.94 4.60 29.06
CA PRO A 122 7.93 3.68 29.62
C PRO A 122 7.67 2.23 29.19
N GLY A 123 8.71 1.52 28.73
CA GLY A 123 8.59 0.15 28.21
C GLY A 123 7.98 0.01 26.81
N GLY A 124 7.56 1.12 26.17
CA GLY A 124 7.01 1.14 24.82
C GLY A 124 8.00 1.58 23.74
N LYS A 125 7.47 1.93 22.57
CA LYS A 125 8.25 2.52 21.45
C LYS A 125 8.19 4.04 21.50
N ALA A 126 9.25 4.69 21.03
CA ALA A 126 9.23 6.13 20.79
C ALA A 126 8.26 6.45 19.63
N VAL A 127 7.26 7.29 19.91
CA VAL A 127 6.21 7.68 18.95
C VAL A 127 6.17 9.18 18.70
N CYS A 128 6.78 9.98 19.58
CA CYS A 128 6.78 11.44 19.50
C CYS A 128 8.19 12.03 19.61
N CYS A 129 8.39 13.23 19.08
CA CYS A 129 9.58 14.03 19.37
C CYS A 129 9.37 14.90 20.62
N ALA A 130 10.43 15.53 21.13
CA ALA A 130 10.40 16.38 22.32
C ALA A 130 9.30 17.46 22.28
N THR A 131 9.08 18.07 21.12
CA THR A 131 8.10 19.16 20.95
C THR A 131 6.66 18.67 20.76
N CYS A 132 6.47 17.36 20.58
CA CYS A 132 5.15 16.75 20.37
C CYS A 132 4.79 15.72 21.44
N LYS A 133 5.62 15.57 22.47
CA LYS A 133 5.36 14.65 23.57
C LYS A 133 4.09 15.05 24.31
N ALA A 134 3.34 14.06 24.77
CA ALA A 134 2.24 14.26 25.71
C ALA A 134 2.76 14.18 27.15
N PHE A 135 1.93 14.60 28.11
CA PHE A 135 2.21 14.40 29.53
C PHE A 135 2.44 12.91 29.83
N GLY A 136 3.43 12.59 30.68
CA GLY A 136 3.78 11.22 31.04
C GLY A 136 4.69 10.47 30.04
N MET A 137 5.03 11.06 28.89
CA MET A 137 6.01 10.47 27.98
C MET A 137 7.46 10.81 28.40
N VAL A 138 8.33 9.81 28.37
CA VAL A 138 9.75 9.88 28.72
C VAL A 138 10.63 9.76 27.48
N ASP A 139 11.87 10.25 27.54
CA ASP A 139 12.86 10.02 26.48
C ASP A 139 13.31 8.56 26.53
N LEU A 140 13.06 7.80 25.48
CA LEU A 140 13.37 6.39 25.36
C LEU A 140 14.67 6.12 24.60
N ARG A 141 15.31 7.15 24.01
CA ARG A 141 16.62 7.00 23.34
C ARG A 141 17.79 7.19 24.29
N HIS A 142 17.59 8.04 25.29
CA HIS A 142 18.58 8.33 26.32
C HIS A 142 18.14 7.80 27.69
N ALA A 143 17.19 6.87 27.73
CA ALA A 143 16.86 6.11 28.94
C ALA A 143 18.06 5.18 29.24
N MET A 144 18.85 5.58 30.23
CA MET A 144 19.91 4.78 30.84
C MET A 144 19.31 3.73 31.78
#